data_AF-A0A2K9MKN1-F1
#
_entry.id   AF-A0A2K9MKN1-F1
#
_cell.length_a   1.000
_cell.length_b   1.000
_cell.length_c   1.000
_cell.angle_alpha   90.00
_cell.angle_beta   90.00
_cell.angle_gamma   90.00
#
_symmetry.space_group_name_H-M   'P 1'
#
loop_
_entity.id
_entity.type
_entity.pdbx_description
1 polymer ?
#
loop_
_entity_poly.entity_id
_entity_poly.type
_entity_poly.pdbx_seq_one_letter_code
_entity_poly.pdbx_strand_id
1 'polypeptide(L)'
;MSPAALYHGMDAATLDREYNARDSVASFDDEQALYVRHSQIVSAEVPHHAGLVYDEVSGEALDLYGAAPGRPLFVWIHGGYWRGGSRVDNAFAALGLVRSGVAVAVIDYTLAPAADLDEIVRQVRAVIQWLYRHGADYGLDVSRIHVGGSSAGGHLVGTLLMPDWQHPLGLPQDIIGVALALSGLHDLTPLRHTQVNDWMRFTDAQIADLSPMAQIPDRSTAHVIASVGGRETSEFRRQTEDFVSAWRKAGHRATPIAMPEHNHFNIALSLTDPDSPLVTAVRAAIFKETRMAPFTAAVAQIASVPDDPKATADKIVRTIHDAAEKGARLIVFPEAVLGGYPKGASFGAPIGLRKPEGRAAFAAYHQAAVDLDGPEIASIAAATAETGVFAVIGCIERDGGTLYCTALYFDGANGLVNTHRKLMPTAGERLIWGFGDGSTLEAVDSPLGRIGAVICWENYMPALRMHMYAQGVTLYCAPTADDRDTWVPTMQHVALEGRCFVLTSCQYITRGAYPDTHESALGDDPDTVMMRGGSAIIDPTGKVIAGPDFEGETVLYAEIDPDLVTRGKYDFDVTGHYARPDIFELRVDDRRKPAVRRASDTDRP
;
A
#
# COMPACT_ATOMS: atom_id res chain seq x y z
N MET A 1 34.23 19.05 48.07
CA MET A 1 34.80 18.03 47.14
C MET A 1 33.90 18.02 45.92
N SER A 2 34.44 18.19 44.71
CA SER A 2 33.64 17.96 43.50
C SER A 2 33.22 16.49 43.45
N PRO A 3 31.99 16.17 43.01
CA PRO A 3 31.57 14.79 42.78
C PRO A 3 32.54 14.07 41.83
N ALA A 4 32.80 12.78 42.08
CA ALA A 4 33.63 11.97 41.19
C ALA A 4 32.88 11.72 39.86
N ALA A 5 33.55 11.90 38.73
CA ALA A 5 33.00 11.58 37.43
C ALA A 5 32.86 10.05 37.27
N LEU A 6 31.69 9.60 36.84
CA LEU A 6 31.33 8.18 36.70
C LEU A 6 31.30 7.73 35.24
N TYR A 7 30.82 8.57 34.33
CA TYR A 7 30.70 8.23 32.90
C TYR A 7 30.77 9.50 32.05
N HIS A 8 31.66 9.54 31.04
CA HIS A 8 31.92 10.71 30.18
C HIS A 8 32.07 12.06 30.93
N GLY A 9 32.68 12.05 32.12
CA GLY A 9 32.87 13.27 32.92
C GLY A 9 31.65 13.70 33.73
N MET A 10 30.51 13.00 33.62
CA MET A 10 29.28 13.26 34.39
C MET A 10 29.31 12.55 35.73
N ASP A 11 28.76 13.20 36.76
CA ASP A 11 28.47 12.62 38.06
C ASP A 11 27.09 11.93 38.08
N ALA A 12 26.77 11.22 39.16
CA ALA A 12 25.50 10.50 39.30
C ALA A 12 24.27 11.41 39.13
N ALA A 13 24.29 12.61 39.73
CA ALA A 13 23.16 13.55 39.64
C ALA A 13 22.94 14.08 38.21
N THR A 14 24.01 14.25 37.44
CA THR A 14 23.91 14.61 36.03
C THR A 14 23.39 13.46 35.20
N LEU A 15 23.88 12.24 35.41
CA LEU A 15 23.37 11.05 34.74
C LEU A 15 21.88 10.82 35.04
N ASP A 16 21.44 10.98 36.29
CA ASP A 16 20.04 10.87 36.66
C ASP A 16 19.17 11.85 35.86
N ARG A 17 19.59 13.11 35.73
CA ARG A 17 18.85 14.10 34.95
C ARG A 17 18.84 13.77 33.47
N GLU A 18 19.96 13.36 32.90
CA GLU A 18 20.06 13.02 31.47
C GLU A 18 19.24 11.78 31.10
N TYR A 19 19.09 10.81 32.01
CA TYR A 19 18.28 9.61 31.79
C TYR A 19 16.87 9.69 32.43
N ASN A 20 16.46 10.83 32.98
CA ASN A 20 15.09 10.97 33.48
C ASN A 20 14.15 11.49 32.38
N ALA A 21 13.64 10.56 31.58
CA ALA A 21 12.67 10.87 30.53
C ALA A 21 11.37 11.51 31.07
N ARG A 22 10.91 11.12 32.27
CA ARG A 22 9.66 11.66 32.84
C ARG A 22 9.77 13.15 33.16
N ASP A 23 10.91 13.56 33.72
CA ASP A 23 11.15 14.96 34.07
C ASP A 23 11.59 15.81 32.86
N SER A 24 11.75 15.20 31.67
CA SER A 24 12.06 15.94 30.43
C SER A 24 10.83 16.53 29.74
N VAL A 25 9.62 16.28 30.26
CA VAL A 25 8.36 16.82 29.75
C VAL A 25 7.59 17.60 30.81
N ALA A 26 6.67 18.46 30.39
CA ALA A 26 5.87 19.27 31.30
C ALA A 26 4.94 18.43 32.19
N SER A 27 4.39 17.35 31.65
CA SER A 27 3.46 16.45 32.34
C SER A 27 3.56 15.05 31.74
N PHE A 28 4.19 14.14 32.48
CA PHE A 28 4.26 12.72 32.10
C PHE A 28 2.86 12.09 32.04
N ASP A 29 1.96 12.47 32.95
CA ASP A 29 0.61 11.93 33.02
C ASP A 29 -0.21 12.28 31.77
N ASP A 30 -0.03 13.49 31.22
CA ASP A 30 -0.70 13.90 29.97
C ASP A 30 -0.18 13.11 28.77
N GLU A 31 1.15 12.90 28.67
CA GLU A 31 1.75 12.08 27.62
C GLU A 31 1.26 10.62 27.70
N GLN A 32 1.17 10.06 28.91
CA GLN A 32 0.64 8.71 29.13
C GLN A 32 -0.86 8.61 28.82
N ALA A 33 -1.65 9.66 29.12
CA ALA A 33 -3.06 9.70 28.77
C ALA A 33 -3.28 9.69 27.25
N LEU A 34 -2.38 10.30 26.47
CA LEU A 34 -2.42 10.21 25.00
C LEU A 34 -2.19 8.78 24.52
N TYR A 35 -1.23 8.06 25.08
CA TYR A 35 -0.97 6.64 24.74
C TYR A 35 -2.22 5.80 24.94
N VAL A 36 -2.85 5.91 26.12
CA VAL A 36 -4.07 5.17 26.46
C VAL A 36 -5.20 5.53 25.49
N ARG A 37 -5.44 6.83 25.26
CA ARG A 37 -6.51 7.31 24.38
C ARG A 37 -6.34 6.79 22.95
N HIS A 38 -5.15 6.91 22.37
CA HIS A 38 -4.90 6.46 21.00
C HIS A 38 -4.95 4.94 20.89
N SER A 39 -4.47 4.20 21.89
CA SER A 39 -4.53 2.74 21.91
C SER A 39 -5.97 2.20 22.03
N GLN A 40 -6.83 2.88 22.79
CA GLN A 40 -8.27 2.57 22.86
C GLN A 40 -8.95 2.75 21.51
N ILE A 41 -8.62 3.82 20.77
CA ILE A 41 -9.14 4.05 19.41
C ILE A 41 -8.73 2.89 18.50
N VAL A 42 -7.44 2.53 18.48
CA VAL A 42 -6.96 1.44 17.63
C VAL A 42 -7.62 0.11 17.97
N SER A 43 -7.74 -0.22 19.26
CA SER A 43 -8.35 -1.47 19.70
C SER A 43 -9.84 -1.54 19.35
N ALA A 44 -10.52 -0.40 19.22
CA ALA A 44 -11.92 -0.34 18.81
C ALA A 44 -12.11 -0.40 17.28
N GLU A 45 -11.18 0.17 16.51
CA GLU A 45 -11.35 0.37 15.06
C GLU A 45 -10.63 -0.67 14.20
N VAL A 46 -9.53 -1.24 14.68
CA VAL A 46 -8.67 -2.13 13.89
C VAL A 46 -8.96 -3.59 14.24
N PRO A 47 -9.36 -4.43 13.26
CA PRO A 47 -9.53 -5.87 13.49
C PRO A 47 -8.24 -6.51 14.01
N HIS A 48 -8.36 -7.30 15.08
CA HIS A 48 -7.20 -7.90 15.74
C HIS A 48 -7.55 -9.20 16.47
N HIS A 49 -6.51 -9.99 16.72
CA HIS A 49 -6.53 -11.15 17.61
C HIS A 49 -5.87 -10.74 18.93
N ALA A 50 -6.64 -10.70 20.02
CA ALA A 50 -6.14 -10.28 21.32
C ALA A 50 -5.66 -11.46 22.18
N GLY A 51 -4.67 -11.21 23.03
CA GLY A 51 -4.25 -12.12 24.11
C GLY A 51 -3.64 -13.43 23.63
N LEU A 52 -2.90 -13.41 22.51
CA LEU A 52 -2.19 -14.58 22.00
C LEU A 52 -0.97 -14.85 22.87
N VAL A 53 -1.02 -15.90 23.69
CA VAL A 53 0.08 -16.29 24.59
C VAL A 53 1.23 -16.84 23.77
N TYR A 54 2.39 -16.17 23.83
CA TYR A 54 3.59 -16.59 23.10
C TYR A 54 4.59 -17.33 23.98
N ASP A 55 4.48 -17.19 25.30
CA ASP A 55 5.30 -17.88 26.29
C ASP A 55 4.42 -18.47 27.39
N GLU A 56 4.22 -19.79 27.36
CA GLU A 56 3.37 -20.48 28.35
C GLU A 56 3.95 -20.44 29.77
N VAL A 57 5.27 -20.26 29.92
CA VAL A 57 5.92 -20.28 31.25
C VAL A 57 5.65 -18.97 31.99
N SER A 58 5.79 -17.84 31.31
CA SER A 58 5.55 -16.52 31.90
C SER A 58 4.09 -16.08 31.75
N GLY A 59 3.35 -16.62 30.78
CA GLY A 59 2.00 -16.19 30.43
C GLY A 59 1.95 -14.92 29.60
N GLU A 60 3.10 -14.43 29.12
CA GLU A 60 3.19 -13.22 28.32
C GLU A 60 2.51 -13.40 26.96
N ALA A 61 1.86 -12.34 26.51
CA ALA A 61 0.96 -12.37 25.37
C ALA A 61 1.18 -11.20 24.41
N LEU A 62 0.59 -11.30 23.23
CA LEU A 62 0.55 -10.25 22.23
C LEU A 62 -0.86 -10.04 21.69
N ASP A 63 -1.10 -8.84 21.16
CA ASP A 63 -2.25 -8.51 20.34
C ASP A 63 -1.80 -8.32 18.89
N LEU A 64 -2.43 -9.03 17.95
CA LEU A 64 -2.09 -9.02 16.52
C LEU A 64 -3.13 -8.25 15.70
N TYR A 65 -2.76 -7.07 15.22
CA TYR A 65 -3.60 -6.15 14.48
C TYR A 65 -3.41 -6.26 12.95
N GLY A 66 -4.51 -6.20 12.20
CA GLY A 66 -4.48 -6.05 10.75
C GLY A 66 -3.94 -7.24 9.97
N ALA A 67 -4.02 -8.46 10.52
CA ALA A 67 -3.59 -9.68 9.83
C ALA A 67 -4.42 -9.92 8.55
N ALA A 68 -3.75 -10.21 7.44
CA ALA A 68 -4.36 -10.63 6.18
C ALA A 68 -3.34 -11.38 5.31
N PRO A 69 -3.79 -12.20 4.33
CA PRO A 69 -2.91 -12.99 3.46
C PRO A 69 -1.77 -12.19 2.82
N GLY A 70 -0.54 -12.65 3.01
CA GLY A 70 0.68 -12.09 2.42
C GLY A 70 1.16 -10.77 3.03
N ARG A 71 0.55 -10.28 4.12
CA ARG A 71 0.99 -9.01 4.74
C ARG A 71 2.31 -9.20 5.50
N PRO A 72 3.29 -8.29 5.34
CA PRO A 72 4.47 -8.25 6.19
C PRO A 72 4.10 -8.05 7.66
N LEU A 73 4.90 -8.61 8.57
CA LEU A 73 4.70 -8.53 10.00
C LEU A 73 5.69 -7.59 10.69
N PHE A 74 5.17 -6.64 11.48
CA PHE A 74 5.93 -5.75 12.33
C PHE A 74 5.61 -5.98 13.82
N VAL A 75 6.62 -6.05 14.69
CA VAL A 75 6.46 -6.27 16.13
C VAL A 75 6.78 -4.98 16.88
N TRP A 76 5.83 -4.46 17.64
CA TRP A 76 6.03 -3.30 18.50
C TRP A 76 6.33 -3.71 19.96
N ILE A 77 7.44 -3.20 20.49
CA ILE A 77 7.94 -3.46 21.84
C ILE A 77 7.85 -2.15 22.64
N HIS A 78 7.03 -2.15 23.69
CA HIS A 78 6.80 -0.94 24.46
C HIS A 78 8.02 -0.53 25.31
N GLY A 79 8.12 0.78 25.57
CA GLY A 79 9.10 1.38 26.48
C GLY A 79 8.69 1.25 27.95
N GLY A 80 9.12 2.20 28.78
CA GLY A 80 8.76 2.25 30.21
C GLY A 80 9.85 1.78 31.17
N TYR A 81 11.12 1.85 30.75
CA TYR A 81 12.28 1.45 31.56
C TYR A 81 12.21 0.01 32.08
N TRP A 82 11.67 -0.90 31.26
CA TRP A 82 11.44 -2.32 31.58
C TRP A 82 10.55 -2.58 32.80
N ARG A 83 9.96 -1.54 33.41
CA ARG A 83 9.16 -1.61 34.65
C ARG A 83 7.73 -1.11 34.48
N GLY A 84 7.33 -0.77 33.27
CA GLY A 84 6.02 -0.22 32.96
C GLY A 84 5.71 -0.29 31.47
N GLY A 85 4.45 -0.07 31.13
CA GLY A 85 3.92 -0.30 29.80
C GLY A 85 3.16 -1.62 29.69
N SER A 86 2.39 -1.74 28.63
CA SER A 86 1.62 -2.93 28.27
C SER A 86 1.30 -2.89 26.77
N ARG A 87 0.95 -4.03 26.18
CA ARG A 87 0.43 -4.08 24.82
C ARG A 87 -0.87 -3.29 24.66
N VAL A 88 -1.69 -3.24 25.71
CA VAL A 88 -2.98 -2.53 25.72
C VAL A 88 -2.79 -1.03 25.59
N ASP A 89 -1.83 -0.45 26.33
CA ASP A 89 -1.59 0.99 26.30
C ASP A 89 -0.69 1.43 25.14
N ASN A 90 -0.19 0.48 24.34
CA ASN A 90 0.69 0.71 23.20
C ASN A 90 0.10 0.28 21.85
N ALA A 91 -1.19 -0.08 21.78
CA ALA A 91 -1.87 -0.40 20.53
C ALA A 91 -1.83 0.75 19.51
N PHE A 92 -1.65 2.01 19.94
CA PHE A 92 -1.50 3.17 19.06
C PHE A 92 -0.47 2.97 17.95
N ALA A 93 0.60 2.20 18.22
CA ALA A 93 1.69 1.97 17.29
C ALA A 93 1.29 1.17 16.05
N ALA A 94 0.13 0.50 16.08
CA ALA A 94 -0.34 -0.31 14.96
C ALA A 94 -0.98 0.52 13.83
N LEU A 95 -1.60 1.67 14.14
CA LEU A 95 -2.55 2.31 13.22
C LEU A 95 -1.95 2.70 11.86
N GLY A 96 -0.85 3.46 11.85
CA GLY A 96 -0.26 3.95 10.60
C GLY A 96 0.30 2.83 9.73
N LEU A 97 0.88 1.80 10.34
CA LEU A 97 1.43 0.64 9.65
C LEU A 97 0.34 -0.29 9.12
N VAL A 98 -0.74 -0.51 9.87
CA VAL A 98 -1.92 -1.27 9.41
C VAL A 98 -2.61 -0.58 8.24
N ARG A 99 -2.70 0.76 8.24
CA ARG A 99 -3.21 1.51 7.07
C ARG A 99 -2.26 1.48 5.88
N SER A 100 -1.01 1.08 6.10
CA SER A 100 0.05 0.97 5.07
C SER A 100 0.31 -0.46 4.59
N GLY A 101 -0.61 -1.40 4.83
CA GLY A 101 -0.46 -2.78 4.33
C GLY A 101 0.40 -3.70 5.20
N VAL A 102 0.87 -3.28 6.38
CA VAL A 102 1.69 -4.08 7.31
C VAL A 102 0.86 -4.56 8.52
N ALA A 103 0.93 -5.82 8.91
CA ALA A 103 0.31 -6.31 10.14
C ALA A 103 1.19 -5.99 11.36
N VAL A 104 0.60 -5.72 12.52
CA VAL A 104 1.36 -5.30 13.72
C VAL A 104 1.05 -6.17 14.92
N ALA A 105 2.06 -6.83 15.48
CA ALA A 105 1.98 -7.51 16.77
C ALA A 105 2.48 -6.58 17.88
N VAL A 106 1.64 -6.26 18.86
CA VAL A 106 2.01 -5.48 20.04
C VAL A 106 2.17 -6.43 21.22
N ILE A 107 3.33 -6.44 21.86
CA ILE A 107 3.69 -7.50 22.82
C ILE A 107 3.74 -6.97 24.25
N ASP A 108 3.43 -7.85 25.21
CA ASP A 108 3.83 -7.71 26.60
C ASP A 108 5.18 -8.45 26.84
N TYR A 109 5.86 -8.08 27.92
CA TYR A 109 6.96 -8.84 28.53
C TYR A 109 6.94 -8.59 30.04
N THR A 110 7.51 -9.53 30.80
CA THR A 110 7.48 -9.47 32.27
C THR A 110 8.29 -8.27 32.75
N LEU A 111 7.67 -7.43 33.57
CA LEU A 111 8.29 -6.18 34.02
C LEU A 111 9.24 -6.40 35.21
N ALA A 112 10.32 -5.63 35.26
CA ALA A 112 11.18 -5.53 36.43
C ALA A 112 10.40 -4.96 37.64
N PRO A 113 10.65 -5.44 38.87
CA PRO A 113 11.71 -6.38 39.25
C PRO A 113 11.28 -7.86 39.23
N ALA A 114 10.12 -8.20 38.65
CA ALA A 114 9.66 -9.60 38.60
C ALA A 114 10.50 -10.45 37.63
N ALA A 115 11.03 -9.84 36.57
CA ALA A 115 12.06 -10.38 35.70
C ALA A 115 13.32 -9.50 35.72
N ASP A 116 14.49 -10.10 35.53
CA ASP A 116 15.71 -9.39 35.21
C ASP A 116 15.85 -9.17 33.70
N LEU A 117 16.89 -8.45 33.27
CA LEU A 117 17.03 -8.10 31.86
C LEU A 117 17.26 -9.33 30.96
N ASP A 118 17.89 -10.39 31.47
CA ASP A 118 18.13 -11.62 30.72
C ASP A 118 16.81 -12.31 30.37
N GLU A 119 15.91 -12.43 31.36
CA GLU A 119 14.58 -13.01 31.16
C GLU A 119 13.73 -12.17 30.20
N ILE A 120 13.77 -10.82 30.32
CA ILE A 120 13.05 -9.95 29.40
C ILE A 120 13.55 -10.13 27.95
N VAL A 121 14.86 -10.16 27.74
CA VAL A 121 15.45 -10.38 26.41
C VAL A 121 15.10 -11.77 25.88
N ARG A 122 15.07 -12.80 26.74
CA ARG A 122 14.62 -14.16 26.37
C ARG A 122 13.17 -14.15 25.89
N GLN A 123 12.26 -13.46 26.59
CA GLN A 123 10.85 -13.36 26.21
C GLN A 123 10.65 -12.61 24.89
N VAL A 124 11.37 -11.50 24.68
CA VAL A 124 11.33 -10.76 23.39
C VAL A 124 11.85 -11.62 22.23
N ARG A 125 12.83 -12.49 22.45
CA ARG A 125 13.27 -13.46 21.42
C ARG A 125 12.26 -14.59 21.23
N ALA A 126 11.58 -15.02 22.30
CA ALA A 126 10.54 -16.04 22.24
C ALA A 126 9.34 -15.58 21.40
N VAL A 127 8.93 -14.31 21.47
CA VAL A 127 7.83 -13.82 20.63
C VAL A 127 8.18 -13.83 19.14
N ILE A 128 9.44 -13.54 18.75
CA ILE A 128 9.88 -13.67 17.35
C ILE A 128 9.82 -15.13 16.91
N GLN A 129 10.24 -16.06 17.77
CA GLN A 129 10.12 -17.49 17.48
C GLN A 129 8.67 -17.94 17.31
N TRP A 130 7.79 -17.48 18.21
CA TRP A 130 6.37 -17.81 18.15
C TRP A 130 5.72 -17.29 16.87
N LEU A 131 5.96 -16.03 16.52
CA LEU A 131 5.43 -15.40 15.31
C LEU A 131 5.98 -16.05 14.03
N TYR A 132 7.25 -16.48 14.02
CA TYR A 132 7.79 -17.24 12.89
C TYR A 132 7.08 -18.59 12.68
N ARG A 133 6.67 -19.26 13.76
CA ARG A 133 6.02 -20.57 13.71
C ARG A 133 4.51 -20.49 13.44
N HIS A 134 3.86 -19.47 13.95
CA HIS A 134 2.39 -19.37 13.98
C HIS A 134 1.84 -18.22 13.14
N GLY A 135 2.64 -17.23 12.75
CA GLY A 135 2.16 -16.07 12.01
C GLY A 135 1.54 -16.42 10.65
N ALA A 136 2.04 -17.47 9.98
CA ALA A 136 1.46 -17.98 8.73
C ALA A 136 0.02 -18.49 8.90
N ASP A 137 -0.35 -19.00 10.08
CA ASP A 137 -1.72 -19.43 10.39
C ASP A 137 -2.71 -18.25 10.39
N TYR A 138 -2.20 -17.02 10.55
CA TYR A 138 -2.95 -15.77 10.46
C TYR A 138 -2.80 -15.11 9.07
N GLY A 139 -2.24 -15.83 8.08
CA GLY A 139 -2.03 -15.35 6.72
C GLY A 139 -0.82 -14.43 6.54
N LEU A 140 0.06 -14.28 7.52
CA LEU A 140 1.16 -13.32 7.46
C LEU A 140 2.35 -13.84 6.64
N ASP A 141 3.10 -12.91 6.03
CA ASP A 141 4.46 -13.19 5.56
C ASP A 141 5.42 -13.17 6.75
N VAL A 142 5.89 -14.36 7.13
CA VAL A 142 6.83 -14.59 8.24
C VAL A 142 8.26 -14.83 7.76
N SER A 143 8.54 -14.67 6.46
CA SER A 143 9.89 -14.86 5.92
C SER A 143 10.90 -13.87 6.50
N ARG A 144 10.41 -12.66 6.83
CA ARG A 144 11.12 -11.58 7.50
C ARG A 144 10.18 -10.98 8.54
N ILE A 145 10.65 -10.81 9.76
CA ILE A 145 9.91 -10.13 10.83
C ILE A 145 10.56 -8.77 11.07
N HIS A 146 9.74 -7.73 10.98
CA HIS A 146 10.16 -6.36 11.25
C HIS A 146 9.87 -6.03 12.71
N VAL A 147 10.66 -5.16 13.32
CA VAL A 147 10.57 -4.88 14.76
C VAL A 147 10.68 -3.38 15.00
N GLY A 148 10.05 -2.90 16.06
CA GLY A 148 10.18 -1.52 16.49
C GLY A 148 9.90 -1.36 17.98
N GLY A 149 10.46 -0.30 18.56
CA GLY A 149 10.23 -0.01 19.96
C GLY A 149 10.80 1.35 20.35
N SER A 150 10.34 1.84 21.51
CA SER A 150 10.77 3.13 22.07
C SER A 150 11.45 2.96 23.43
N SER A 151 12.51 3.71 23.68
CA SER A 151 13.21 3.75 24.96
C SER A 151 13.76 2.37 25.34
N ALA A 152 13.33 1.78 26.46
CA ALA A 152 13.58 0.37 26.81
C ALA A 152 13.18 -0.61 25.68
N GLY A 153 12.09 -0.35 24.97
CA GLY A 153 11.70 -1.12 23.78
C GLY A 153 12.68 -0.94 22.62
N GLY A 154 13.27 0.26 22.47
CA GLY A 154 14.33 0.53 21.49
C GLY A 154 15.64 -0.19 21.84
N HIS A 155 15.96 -0.35 23.12
CA HIS A 155 17.02 -1.26 23.58
C HIS A 155 16.71 -2.71 23.21
N LEU A 156 15.49 -3.19 23.48
CA LEU A 156 15.09 -4.56 23.18
C LEU A 156 15.13 -4.86 21.67
N VAL A 157 14.74 -3.90 20.81
CA VAL A 157 14.99 -3.95 19.36
C VAL A 157 16.48 -4.12 19.07
N GLY A 158 17.35 -3.37 19.74
CA GLY A 158 18.80 -3.54 19.64
C GLY A 158 19.27 -4.95 20.02
N THR A 159 18.67 -5.59 21.04
CA THR A 159 19.05 -6.95 21.44
C THR A 159 18.65 -8.04 20.44
N LEU A 160 17.65 -7.75 19.58
CA LEU A 160 17.27 -8.62 18.46
C LEU A 160 18.22 -8.49 17.27
N LEU A 161 18.99 -7.40 17.18
CA LEU A 161 20.02 -7.18 16.15
C LEU A 161 21.38 -7.81 16.50
N MET A 162 21.55 -8.27 17.73
CA MET A 162 22.76 -8.94 18.19
C MET A 162 22.91 -10.34 17.56
N PRO A 163 24.14 -10.89 17.49
CA PRO A 163 24.38 -12.21 16.90
C PRO A 163 23.89 -13.39 17.78
N ASP A 164 23.95 -14.58 17.19
CA ASP A 164 23.93 -15.91 17.81
C ASP A 164 22.69 -16.36 18.60
N TRP A 165 21.63 -15.55 18.67
CA TRP A 165 20.39 -15.95 19.38
C TRP A 165 19.39 -16.69 18.48
N GLN A 166 19.47 -16.52 17.16
CA GLN A 166 18.53 -17.09 16.19
C GLN A 166 18.68 -18.62 16.08
N HIS A 167 19.93 -19.10 15.98
CA HIS A 167 20.23 -20.52 15.77
C HIS A 167 19.69 -21.44 16.89
N PRO A 168 19.89 -21.15 18.19
CA PRO A 168 19.29 -21.93 19.27
C PRO A 168 17.75 -22.01 19.22
N LEU A 169 17.09 -21.03 18.60
CA LEU A 169 15.64 -20.97 18.45
C LEU A 169 15.14 -21.56 17.13
N GLY A 170 16.03 -22.04 16.26
CA GLY A 170 15.69 -22.60 14.95
C GLY A 170 15.19 -21.53 13.96
N LEU A 171 15.67 -20.29 14.10
CA LEU A 171 15.30 -19.17 13.24
C LEU A 171 16.35 -18.93 12.13
N PRO A 172 15.94 -18.42 10.95
CA PRO A 172 16.86 -17.91 9.96
C PRO A 172 17.77 -16.81 10.54
N GLN A 173 19.04 -16.78 10.13
CA GLN A 173 19.99 -15.77 10.62
C GLN A 173 19.57 -14.35 10.22
N ASP A 174 18.86 -14.23 9.10
CA ASP A 174 18.35 -13.00 8.50
C ASP A 174 16.88 -12.76 8.82
N ILE A 175 16.34 -13.35 9.89
CA ILE A 175 14.93 -13.23 10.26
C ILE A 175 14.49 -11.79 10.52
N ILE A 176 15.37 -10.93 11.05
CA ILE A 176 15.04 -9.52 11.31
C ILE A 176 15.21 -8.70 10.03
N GLY A 177 14.11 -8.12 9.56
CA GLY A 177 14.07 -7.29 8.35
C GLY A 177 14.40 -5.82 8.59
N VAL A 178 13.44 -5.09 9.14
CA VAL A 178 13.55 -3.66 9.44
C VAL A 178 13.46 -3.50 10.95
N ALA A 179 14.35 -2.69 11.53
CA ALA A 179 14.41 -2.45 12.96
C ALA A 179 14.27 -0.95 13.26
N LEU A 180 13.11 -0.55 13.78
CA LEU A 180 12.82 0.83 14.20
C LEU A 180 13.22 1.03 15.67
N ALA A 181 14.38 1.63 15.92
CA ALA A 181 14.84 1.96 17.26
C ALA A 181 14.58 3.44 17.57
N LEU A 182 13.60 3.71 18.45
CA LEU A 182 13.32 5.07 18.93
C LEU A 182 13.95 5.29 20.29
N SER A 183 14.81 6.31 20.40
CA SER A 183 15.40 6.77 21.66
C SER A 183 16.00 5.62 22.51
N GLY A 184 16.64 4.66 21.84
CA GLY A 184 17.06 3.39 22.43
C GLY A 184 18.26 3.52 23.36
N LEU A 185 18.27 2.72 24.42
CA LEU A 185 19.36 2.62 25.39
C LEU A 185 20.36 1.55 24.92
N HIS A 186 21.20 1.88 23.93
CA HIS A 186 22.12 0.95 23.29
C HIS A 186 23.44 0.72 24.09
N ASP A 187 23.75 1.57 25.06
CA ASP A 187 24.80 1.41 26.07
C ASP A 187 24.19 1.49 27.47
N LEU A 188 24.24 0.38 28.20
CA LEU A 188 23.68 0.28 29.56
C LEU A 188 24.65 0.77 30.65
N THR A 189 25.93 0.97 30.32
CA THR A 189 26.98 1.40 31.27
C THR A 189 26.57 2.60 32.13
N PRO A 190 26.03 3.71 31.59
CA PRO A 190 25.63 4.86 32.41
C PRO A 190 24.46 4.56 33.36
N LEU A 191 23.55 3.65 32.99
CA LEU A 191 22.32 3.39 33.75
C LEU A 191 22.58 2.74 35.11
N ARG A 192 23.72 2.05 35.28
CA ARG A 192 24.10 1.48 36.59
C ARG A 192 24.31 2.54 37.68
N HIS A 193 24.54 3.79 37.25
CA HIS A 193 24.80 4.94 38.10
C HIS A 193 23.59 5.86 38.24
N THR A 194 22.42 5.47 37.70
CA THR A 194 21.18 6.22 37.81
C THR A 194 20.15 5.47 38.66
N GLN A 195 19.06 6.15 39.02
CA GLN A 195 17.90 5.57 39.68
C GLN A 195 17.33 4.33 38.96
N VAL A 196 17.60 4.16 37.65
CA VAL A 196 17.17 2.98 36.89
C VAL A 196 17.70 1.69 37.50
N ASN A 197 18.88 1.74 38.10
CA ASN A 197 19.49 0.58 38.72
C ASN A 197 18.81 0.14 40.02
N ASP A 198 17.94 0.96 40.62
CA ASP A 198 17.20 0.60 41.83
C ASP A 198 16.26 -0.60 41.60
N TRP A 199 15.69 -0.70 40.38
CA TRP A 199 14.84 -1.82 39.99
C TRP A 199 15.52 -2.82 39.05
N MET A 200 16.45 -2.37 38.20
CA MET A 200 17.11 -3.28 37.25
C MET A 200 18.24 -4.09 37.87
N ARG A 201 18.98 -3.51 38.84
CA ARG A 201 20.11 -4.17 39.52
C ARG A 201 21.09 -4.85 38.56
N PHE A 202 21.52 -4.10 37.54
CA PHE A 202 22.39 -4.59 36.48
C PHE A 202 23.67 -5.22 37.06
N THR A 203 23.98 -6.43 36.59
CA THR A 203 25.29 -7.05 36.77
C THR A 203 26.26 -6.54 35.70
N ASP A 204 27.56 -6.64 35.97
CA ASP A 204 28.58 -6.26 34.98
C ASP A 204 28.49 -7.14 33.71
N ALA A 205 28.08 -8.42 33.86
CA ALA A 205 27.82 -9.32 32.75
C ALA A 205 26.65 -8.82 31.89
N GLN A 206 25.51 -8.48 32.50
CA GLN A 206 24.36 -7.94 31.76
C GLN A 206 24.69 -6.64 31.00
N ILE A 207 25.49 -5.74 31.58
CA ILE A 207 25.91 -4.52 30.86
C ILE A 207 26.77 -4.87 29.65
N ALA A 208 27.71 -5.81 29.79
CA ALA A 208 28.58 -6.22 28.69
C ALA A 208 27.83 -6.99 27.59
N ASP A 209 26.95 -7.89 28.00
CA ASP A 209 26.29 -8.86 27.12
C ASP A 209 24.99 -8.32 26.53
N LEU A 210 24.36 -7.32 27.15
CA LEU A 210 23.07 -6.78 26.73
C LEU A 210 23.13 -5.28 26.38
N SER A 211 24.31 -4.72 26.11
CA SER A 211 24.45 -3.41 25.46
C SER A 211 24.59 -3.59 23.94
N PRO A 212 23.53 -3.34 23.13
CA PRO A 212 23.58 -3.54 21.67
C PRO A 212 24.74 -2.83 20.97
N MET A 213 25.17 -1.67 21.47
CA MET A 213 26.28 -0.91 20.89
C MET A 213 27.62 -1.64 20.96
N ALA A 214 27.82 -2.51 21.95
CA ALA A 214 29.01 -3.34 22.10
C ALA A 214 28.94 -4.66 21.32
N GLN A 215 27.77 -4.99 20.77
CA GLN A 215 27.41 -6.34 20.30
C GLN A 215 26.92 -6.30 18.84
N ILE A 216 27.45 -5.36 18.05
CA ILE A 216 27.14 -5.21 16.63
C ILE A 216 27.74 -6.40 15.85
N PRO A 217 26.94 -7.17 15.11
CA PRO A 217 27.44 -8.33 14.37
C PRO A 217 28.35 -7.92 13.22
N ASP A 218 29.24 -8.82 12.79
CA ASP A 218 30.11 -8.61 11.62
C ASP A 218 29.32 -8.44 10.31
N ARG A 219 28.13 -9.05 10.23
CA ARG A 219 27.24 -9.02 9.07
C ARG A 219 25.79 -8.96 9.52
N SER A 220 25.04 -8.00 8.98
CA SER A 220 23.59 -7.95 9.15
C SER A 220 22.91 -7.54 7.85
N THR A 221 21.83 -8.24 7.51
CA THR A 221 20.92 -7.84 6.44
C THR A 221 19.85 -6.87 6.94
N ALA A 222 19.72 -6.65 8.24
CA ALA A 222 18.68 -5.80 8.80
C ALA A 222 18.91 -4.33 8.41
N HIS A 223 17.82 -3.63 8.09
CA HIS A 223 17.84 -2.18 7.92
C HIS A 223 17.40 -1.50 9.22
N VAL A 224 18.34 -0.83 9.89
CA VAL A 224 18.04 -0.04 11.08
C VAL A 224 17.44 1.32 10.68
N ILE A 225 16.27 1.64 11.19
CA ILE A 225 15.73 3.01 11.19
C ILE A 225 15.84 3.51 12.62
N ALA A 226 16.57 4.59 12.84
CA ALA A 226 16.79 5.13 14.16
C ALA A 226 16.28 6.56 14.26
N SER A 227 15.66 6.92 15.38
CA SER A 227 15.19 8.28 15.59
C SER A 227 15.17 8.63 17.07
N VAL A 228 15.30 9.91 17.35
CA VAL A 228 15.27 10.50 18.69
C VAL A 228 14.65 11.88 18.57
N GLY A 229 13.82 12.25 19.55
CA GLY A 229 13.15 13.54 19.58
C GLY A 229 14.16 14.68 19.75
N GLY A 230 14.00 15.76 18.98
CA GLY A 230 14.86 16.94 19.09
C GLY A 230 14.80 17.59 20.47
N ARG A 231 13.70 17.41 21.21
CA ARG A 231 13.48 17.94 22.56
C ARG A 231 13.89 16.98 23.70
N GLU A 232 14.53 15.86 23.38
CA GLU A 232 15.04 14.93 24.40
C GLU A 232 16.32 15.44 25.08
N THR A 233 16.83 14.69 26.06
CA THR A 233 18.10 15.00 26.71
C THR A 233 19.29 14.71 25.79
N SER A 234 20.49 15.15 26.18
CA SER A 234 21.67 14.97 25.34
C SER A 234 22.10 13.51 25.24
N GLU A 235 21.90 12.72 26.30
CA GLU A 235 22.32 11.33 26.31
C GLU A 235 21.45 10.41 25.43
N PHE A 236 20.13 10.60 25.35
CA PHE A 236 19.31 9.83 24.39
C PHE A 236 19.70 10.13 22.94
N ARG A 237 19.99 11.41 22.63
CA ARG A 237 20.48 11.80 21.31
C ARG A 237 21.82 11.17 21.01
N ARG A 238 22.78 11.28 21.93
CA ARG A 238 24.12 10.69 21.79
C ARG A 238 24.04 9.19 21.57
N GLN A 239 23.31 8.44 22.40
CA GLN A 239 23.20 6.98 22.23
C GLN A 239 22.61 6.59 20.87
N THR A 240 21.60 7.33 20.39
CA THR A 240 21.00 7.09 19.07
C THR A 240 22.00 7.36 17.94
N GLU A 241 22.71 8.49 18.01
CA GLU A 241 23.73 8.87 17.02
C GLU A 241 24.92 7.91 17.01
N ASP A 242 25.42 7.53 18.18
CA ASP A 242 26.54 6.60 18.35
C ASP A 242 26.17 5.20 17.85
N PHE A 243 24.96 4.71 18.14
CA PHE A 243 24.50 3.42 17.64
C PHE A 243 24.40 3.40 16.11
N VAL A 244 23.81 4.44 15.49
CA VAL A 244 23.75 4.57 14.02
C VAL A 244 25.15 4.65 13.41
N SER A 245 26.04 5.42 14.02
CA SER A 245 27.43 5.58 13.58
C SER A 245 28.18 4.25 13.63
N ALA A 246 28.08 3.52 14.75
CA ALA A 246 28.71 2.23 14.93
C ALA A 246 28.14 1.17 13.97
N TRP A 247 26.82 1.14 13.78
CA TRP A 247 26.14 0.22 12.85
C TRP A 247 26.58 0.44 11.39
N ARG A 248 26.65 1.70 10.95
CA ARG A 248 27.15 2.07 9.62
C ARG A 248 28.63 1.79 9.45
N LYS A 249 29.44 2.02 10.50
CA LYS A 249 30.88 1.72 10.50
C LYS A 249 31.15 0.23 10.32
N ALA A 250 30.26 -0.64 10.82
CA ALA A 250 30.29 -2.07 10.58
C ALA A 250 29.83 -2.48 9.16
N GLY A 251 29.44 -1.53 8.31
CA GLY A 251 29.03 -1.77 6.92
C GLY A 251 27.53 -2.02 6.72
N HIS A 252 26.73 -1.88 7.77
CA HIS A 252 25.30 -2.20 7.73
C HIS A 252 24.44 -1.00 7.34
N ARG A 253 23.20 -1.29 6.90
CA ARG A 253 22.23 -0.26 6.50
C ARG A 253 21.58 0.39 7.72
N ALA A 254 21.72 1.70 7.83
CA ALA A 254 20.93 2.51 8.78
C ALA A 254 20.43 3.81 8.16
N THR A 255 19.21 4.21 8.53
CA THR A 255 18.59 5.50 8.18
C THR A 255 18.18 6.25 9.45
N PRO A 256 18.85 7.34 9.81
CA PRO A 256 18.38 8.23 10.86
C PRO A 256 17.21 9.07 10.33
N ILE A 257 16.17 9.24 11.14
CA ILE A 257 15.03 10.13 10.84
C ILE A 257 15.02 11.26 11.86
N ALA A 258 15.04 12.51 11.38
CA ALA A 258 15.02 13.69 12.24
C ALA A 258 13.59 14.01 12.70
N MET A 259 13.40 14.17 14.01
CA MET A 259 12.11 14.49 14.62
C MET A 259 12.25 15.71 15.56
N PRO A 260 12.60 16.91 15.04
CA PRO A 260 13.06 18.05 15.84
C PRO A 260 12.02 18.55 16.86
N GLU A 261 10.73 18.44 16.53
CA GLU A 261 9.64 18.93 17.37
C GLU A 261 9.12 17.92 18.39
N HIS A 262 9.69 16.71 18.41
CA HIS A 262 9.23 15.62 19.25
C HIS A 262 10.05 15.51 20.53
N ASN A 263 9.40 14.98 21.58
CA ASN A 263 10.00 14.61 22.86
C ASN A 263 10.02 13.07 22.99
N HIS A 264 10.50 12.58 24.13
CA HIS A 264 10.70 11.15 24.38
C HIS A 264 9.42 10.30 24.28
N PHE A 265 8.25 10.89 24.54
CA PHE A 265 6.97 10.19 24.55
C PHE A 265 6.20 10.39 23.23
N ASN A 266 6.06 11.62 22.76
CA ASN A 266 5.24 11.87 21.57
C ASN A 266 5.87 11.38 20.25
N ILE A 267 7.18 11.07 20.22
CA ILE A 267 7.83 10.50 19.03
C ILE A 267 7.19 9.17 18.63
N ALA A 268 6.86 8.29 19.58
CA ALA A 268 6.22 7.02 19.28
C ALA A 268 4.78 7.20 18.78
N LEU A 269 4.05 8.19 19.32
CA LEU A 269 2.69 8.52 18.88
C LEU A 269 2.60 8.93 17.41
N SER A 270 3.70 9.37 16.78
CA SER A 270 3.73 9.62 15.34
C SER A 270 3.39 8.38 14.50
N LEU A 271 3.54 7.16 15.05
CA LEU A 271 3.13 5.91 14.40
C LEU A 271 1.61 5.78 14.21
N THR A 272 0.81 6.64 14.84
CA THR A 272 -0.63 6.71 14.58
C THR A 272 -0.95 7.28 13.19
N ASP A 273 -0.04 8.06 12.61
CA ASP A 273 -0.21 8.74 11.34
C ASP A 273 0.50 7.96 10.21
N PRO A 274 -0.25 7.44 9.21
CA PRO A 274 0.33 6.71 8.09
C PRO A 274 1.29 7.53 7.23
N ASP A 275 1.19 8.86 7.28
CA ASP A 275 2.03 9.78 6.51
C ASP A 275 3.18 10.35 7.35
N SER A 276 3.32 9.93 8.61
CA SER A 276 4.43 10.35 9.45
C SER A 276 5.78 9.96 8.82
N PRO A 277 6.86 10.72 9.09
CA PRO A 277 8.20 10.38 8.61
C PRO A 277 8.65 8.96 9.01
N LEU A 278 8.25 8.50 10.21
CA LEU A 278 8.61 7.17 10.70
C LEU A 278 7.85 6.06 9.97
N VAL A 279 6.52 6.18 9.81
CA VAL A 279 5.73 5.17 9.09
C VAL A 279 6.14 5.12 7.63
N THR A 280 6.34 6.27 6.99
CA THR A 280 6.81 6.33 5.60
C THR A 280 8.17 5.64 5.43
N ALA A 281 9.11 5.88 6.34
CA ALA A 281 10.43 5.27 6.30
C ALA A 281 10.36 3.74 6.51
N VAL A 282 9.58 3.28 7.50
CA VAL A 282 9.40 1.84 7.77
C VAL A 282 8.72 1.16 6.60
N ARG A 283 7.60 1.69 6.10
CA ARG A 283 6.89 1.20 4.92
C ARG A 283 7.82 1.08 3.73
N ALA A 284 8.55 2.16 3.42
CA ALA A 284 9.50 2.16 2.33
C ALA A 284 10.58 1.08 2.53
N ALA A 285 11.11 0.90 3.74
CA ALA A 285 12.13 -0.13 3.98
C ALA A 285 11.57 -1.56 3.85
N ILE A 286 10.36 -1.82 4.36
CA ILE A 286 9.69 -3.13 4.28
C ILE A 286 9.44 -3.50 2.81
N PHE A 287 8.76 -2.63 2.06
CA PHE A 287 8.34 -2.93 0.69
C PHE A 287 9.44 -2.74 -0.36
N LYS A 288 10.54 -2.05 -0.04
CA LYS A 288 11.72 -1.94 -0.92
C LYS A 288 12.62 -3.18 -0.84
N GLU A 289 12.48 -4.03 0.19
CA GLU A 289 13.20 -5.31 0.28
C GLU A 289 12.52 -6.45 -0.48
N THR A 290 11.23 -6.33 -0.77
CA THR A 290 10.54 -7.28 -1.67
C THR A 290 10.77 -6.86 -3.11
N ARG A 291 11.87 -7.33 -3.72
CA ARG A 291 11.99 -7.26 -5.18
C ARG A 291 10.74 -7.91 -5.77
N MET A 292 9.91 -7.11 -6.43
CA MET A 292 8.70 -7.63 -7.05
C MET A 292 9.12 -8.64 -8.11
N ALA A 293 8.68 -9.89 -7.93
CA ALA A 293 9.02 -10.95 -8.86
C ALA A 293 8.37 -10.67 -10.23
N PRO A 294 9.01 -11.09 -11.34
CA PRO A 294 8.36 -11.09 -12.63
C PRO A 294 7.03 -11.86 -12.59
N PHE A 295 6.04 -11.37 -13.31
CA PHE A 295 4.70 -11.98 -13.33
C PHE A 295 4.08 -11.87 -14.73
N THR A 296 3.11 -12.73 -15.03
CA THR A 296 2.39 -12.65 -16.31
C THR A 296 1.21 -11.69 -16.19
N ALA A 297 1.08 -10.77 -17.14
CA ALA A 297 -0.10 -9.94 -17.31
C ALA A 297 -0.83 -10.28 -18.62
N ALA A 298 -2.12 -10.02 -18.65
CA ALA A 298 -2.99 -10.31 -19.76
C ALA A 298 -3.82 -9.10 -20.21
N VAL A 299 -4.19 -9.09 -21.48
CA VAL A 299 -5.14 -8.14 -22.05
C VAL A 299 -6.20 -8.92 -22.82
N ALA A 300 -7.45 -8.80 -22.40
CA ALA A 300 -8.59 -9.39 -23.10
C ALA A 300 -9.02 -8.50 -24.27
N GLN A 301 -9.16 -9.08 -25.44
CA GLN A 301 -9.80 -8.50 -26.62
C GLN A 301 -11.07 -9.31 -26.86
N ILE A 302 -12.16 -8.93 -26.19
CA ILE A 302 -13.42 -9.67 -26.26
C ILE A 302 -14.59 -8.77 -26.64
N ALA A 303 -15.58 -9.34 -27.33
CA ALA A 303 -16.85 -8.69 -27.61
C ALA A 303 -17.76 -8.71 -26.38
N SER A 304 -18.46 -7.61 -26.16
CA SER A 304 -19.66 -7.56 -25.32
C SER A 304 -20.83 -8.35 -25.94
N VAL A 305 -21.83 -8.67 -25.12
CA VAL A 305 -23.20 -9.01 -25.55
C VAL A 305 -24.08 -7.80 -25.19
N PRO A 306 -24.25 -6.80 -26.08
CA PRO A 306 -24.68 -5.45 -25.71
C PRO A 306 -26.00 -5.36 -24.93
N ASP A 307 -26.99 -6.21 -25.22
CA ASP A 307 -28.30 -6.19 -24.55
C ASP A 307 -28.41 -7.19 -23.38
N ASP A 308 -27.35 -7.94 -23.09
CA ASP A 308 -27.31 -8.95 -22.04
C ASP A 308 -26.07 -8.76 -21.16
N PRO A 309 -26.14 -7.84 -20.17
CA PRO A 309 -25.03 -7.59 -19.26
C PRO A 309 -24.64 -8.84 -18.46
N LYS A 310 -25.60 -9.74 -18.19
CA LYS A 310 -25.33 -10.99 -17.47
C LYS A 310 -24.51 -11.97 -18.32
N ALA A 311 -24.90 -12.18 -19.58
CA ALA A 311 -24.11 -13.02 -20.49
C ALA A 311 -22.70 -12.45 -20.73
N THR A 312 -22.59 -11.12 -20.76
CA THR A 312 -21.30 -10.44 -20.83
C THR A 312 -20.46 -10.66 -19.57
N ALA A 313 -21.05 -10.50 -18.37
CA ALA A 313 -20.38 -10.79 -17.10
C ALA A 313 -19.90 -12.24 -17.03
N ASP A 314 -20.72 -13.20 -17.48
CA ASP A 314 -20.33 -14.61 -17.54
C ASP A 314 -19.13 -14.84 -18.48
N LYS A 315 -19.05 -14.10 -19.60
CA LYS A 315 -17.90 -14.14 -20.51
C LYS A 315 -16.64 -13.55 -19.86
N ILE A 316 -16.77 -12.45 -19.13
CA ILE A 316 -15.67 -11.84 -18.36
C ILE A 316 -15.17 -12.83 -17.29
N VAL A 317 -16.08 -13.42 -16.51
CA VAL A 317 -15.75 -14.43 -15.47
C VAL A 317 -14.96 -15.59 -16.07
N ARG A 318 -15.45 -16.20 -17.16
CA ARG A 318 -14.71 -17.26 -17.86
C ARG A 318 -13.32 -16.81 -18.30
N THR A 319 -13.22 -15.61 -18.85
CA THR A 319 -11.94 -15.05 -19.31
C THR A 319 -10.95 -14.85 -18.14
N ILE A 320 -11.42 -14.45 -16.97
CA ILE A 320 -10.59 -14.33 -15.74
C ILE A 320 -10.05 -15.70 -15.34
N HIS A 321 -10.90 -16.73 -15.31
CA HIS A 321 -10.45 -18.10 -14.99
C HIS A 321 -9.43 -18.62 -16.02
N ASP A 322 -9.71 -18.49 -17.31
CA ASP A 322 -8.82 -18.93 -18.38
C ASP A 322 -7.44 -18.22 -18.31
N ALA A 323 -7.43 -16.94 -17.95
CA ALA A 323 -6.21 -16.17 -17.78
C ALA A 323 -5.43 -16.60 -16.52
N ALA A 324 -6.13 -16.87 -15.42
CA ALA A 324 -5.54 -17.39 -14.19
C ALA A 324 -4.90 -18.77 -14.40
N GLU A 325 -5.56 -19.67 -15.14
CA GLU A 325 -5.01 -20.98 -15.51
C GLU A 325 -3.71 -20.87 -16.34
N LYS A 326 -3.58 -19.80 -17.13
CA LYS A 326 -2.36 -19.47 -17.88
C LYS A 326 -1.33 -18.67 -17.06
N GLY A 327 -1.56 -18.51 -15.75
CA GLY A 327 -0.63 -17.85 -14.82
C GLY A 327 -0.71 -16.33 -14.80
N ALA A 328 -1.70 -15.71 -15.45
CA ALA A 328 -1.87 -14.27 -15.38
C ALA A 328 -2.19 -13.83 -13.95
N ARG A 329 -1.53 -12.77 -13.48
CA ARG A 329 -1.78 -12.11 -12.19
C ARG A 329 -2.59 -10.82 -12.34
N LEU A 330 -2.55 -10.21 -13.52
CA LEU A 330 -3.29 -9.00 -13.91
C LEU A 330 -3.98 -9.24 -15.25
N ILE A 331 -5.23 -8.79 -15.40
CA ILE A 331 -5.93 -8.74 -16.69
C ILE A 331 -6.65 -7.41 -16.91
N VAL A 332 -6.56 -6.86 -18.13
CA VAL A 332 -7.26 -5.64 -18.54
C VAL A 332 -8.29 -5.95 -19.62
N PHE A 333 -9.52 -5.49 -19.42
CA PHE A 333 -10.64 -5.65 -20.34
C PHE A 333 -11.00 -4.34 -21.07
N PRO A 334 -11.76 -4.42 -22.19
CA PRO A 334 -12.02 -3.26 -23.03
C PRO A 334 -12.92 -2.19 -22.38
N GLU A 335 -12.92 -0.99 -22.97
CA GLU A 335 -13.85 0.08 -22.64
C GLU A 335 -15.29 -0.39 -22.88
N ALA A 336 -16.18 -0.12 -21.93
CA ALA A 336 -17.61 -0.43 -22.00
C ALA A 336 -17.90 -1.88 -22.43
N VAL A 337 -17.04 -2.84 -22.05
CA VAL A 337 -17.30 -4.24 -22.35
C VAL A 337 -18.56 -4.69 -21.60
N LEU A 338 -18.68 -4.37 -20.31
CA LEU A 338 -19.88 -4.66 -19.53
C LEU A 338 -20.92 -3.54 -19.73
N GLY A 339 -22.08 -3.88 -20.29
CA GLY A 339 -23.13 -2.93 -20.68
C GLY A 339 -23.03 -2.43 -22.13
N GLY A 340 -21.94 -2.74 -22.84
CA GLY A 340 -21.81 -2.54 -24.29
C GLY A 340 -21.45 -1.12 -24.73
N TYR A 341 -20.68 -1.00 -25.82
CA TYR A 341 -20.42 0.27 -26.50
C TYR A 341 -21.38 0.41 -27.69
N PRO A 342 -22.25 1.43 -27.77
CA PRO A 342 -23.27 1.52 -28.83
C PRO A 342 -22.68 2.07 -30.15
N LYS A 343 -21.74 1.33 -30.76
CA LYS A 343 -20.99 1.76 -31.95
C LYS A 343 -21.95 2.05 -33.10
N GLY A 344 -21.80 3.23 -33.71
CA GLY A 344 -22.59 3.63 -34.88
C GLY A 344 -23.97 4.25 -34.58
N ALA A 345 -24.44 4.20 -33.33
CA ALA A 345 -25.74 4.76 -32.96
C ALA A 345 -25.68 6.29 -32.79
N SER A 346 -26.72 6.98 -33.28
CA SER A 346 -26.89 8.43 -33.09
C SER A 346 -27.86 8.77 -31.96
N PHE A 347 -28.59 7.76 -31.46
CA PHE A 347 -29.69 7.89 -30.50
C PHE A 347 -30.77 8.88 -30.97
N GLY A 348 -30.95 9.01 -32.29
CA GLY A 348 -32.00 9.83 -32.89
C GLY A 348 -32.02 11.28 -32.40
N ALA A 349 -30.84 11.88 -32.15
CA ALA A 349 -30.68 13.19 -31.54
C ALA A 349 -30.07 14.26 -32.49
N PRO A 350 -30.72 14.58 -33.63
CA PRO A 350 -30.30 15.72 -34.44
C PRO A 350 -30.46 17.05 -33.68
N ILE A 351 -29.76 18.09 -34.14
CA ILE A 351 -29.78 19.40 -33.46
C ILE A 351 -31.22 19.93 -33.35
N GLY A 352 -31.66 20.20 -32.12
CA GLY A 352 -32.98 20.77 -31.82
C GLY A 352 -34.13 19.77 -31.73
N LEU A 353 -33.93 18.47 -31.99
CA LEU A 353 -34.99 17.45 -31.99
C LEU A 353 -34.52 16.14 -31.36
N ARG A 354 -35.37 15.48 -30.58
CA ARG A 354 -35.13 14.12 -30.06
C ARG A 354 -36.24 13.24 -30.56
N LYS A 355 -35.90 12.25 -31.38
CA LYS A 355 -36.88 11.33 -31.98
C LYS A 355 -37.42 10.32 -30.94
N PRO A 356 -38.69 9.87 -31.05
CA PRO A 356 -39.23 8.82 -30.18
C PRO A 356 -38.37 7.54 -30.16
N GLU A 357 -37.91 7.08 -31.33
CA GLU A 357 -37.04 5.90 -31.45
C GLU A 357 -35.74 6.04 -30.66
N GLY A 358 -35.14 7.24 -30.67
CA GLY A 358 -33.94 7.54 -29.89
C GLY A 358 -34.16 7.48 -28.37
N ARG A 359 -35.35 7.89 -27.89
CA ARG A 359 -35.73 7.75 -26.48
C ARG A 359 -35.90 6.28 -26.10
N ALA A 360 -36.49 5.48 -26.97
CA ALA A 360 -36.64 4.04 -26.77
C ALA A 360 -35.28 3.35 -26.73
N ALA A 361 -34.37 3.69 -27.65
CA ALA A 361 -32.99 3.18 -27.67
C ALA A 361 -32.23 3.53 -26.38
N PHE A 362 -32.33 4.78 -25.89
CA PHE A 362 -31.70 5.16 -24.62
C PHE A 362 -32.31 4.42 -23.42
N ALA A 363 -33.63 4.19 -23.40
CA ALA A 363 -34.27 3.42 -22.34
C ALA A 363 -33.79 1.97 -22.31
N ALA A 364 -33.66 1.32 -23.48
CA ALA A 364 -33.10 -0.03 -23.59
C ALA A 364 -31.63 -0.07 -23.14
N TYR A 365 -30.82 0.87 -23.61
CA TYR A 365 -29.41 0.97 -23.23
C TYR A 365 -29.22 1.25 -21.71
N HIS A 366 -30.09 2.07 -21.12
CA HIS A 366 -30.10 2.31 -19.68
C HIS A 366 -30.46 1.05 -18.88
N GLN A 367 -31.35 0.20 -19.39
CA GLN A 367 -31.68 -1.08 -18.76
C GLN A 367 -30.54 -2.10 -18.84
N ALA A 368 -29.75 -2.07 -19.92
CA ALA A 368 -28.58 -2.94 -20.11
C ALA A 368 -27.34 -2.49 -19.30
N ALA A 369 -27.33 -1.28 -18.75
CA ALA A 369 -26.28 -0.81 -17.85
C ALA A 369 -26.29 -1.54 -16.49
N VAL A 370 -25.18 -1.48 -15.75
CA VAL A 370 -25.01 -2.19 -14.48
C VAL A 370 -25.00 -1.24 -13.29
N ASP A 371 -25.53 -1.71 -12.15
CA ASP A 371 -25.35 -1.03 -10.86
C ASP A 371 -24.08 -1.59 -10.19
N LEU A 372 -23.31 -0.76 -9.47
CA LEU A 372 -22.04 -1.18 -8.88
C LEU A 372 -22.20 -2.21 -7.75
N ASP A 373 -23.38 -2.29 -7.12
CA ASP A 373 -23.77 -3.30 -6.14
C ASP A 373 -24.62 -4.43 -6.76
N GLY A 374 -24.67 -4.49 -8.09
CA GLY A 374 -25.46 -5.44 -8.86
C GLY A 374 -24.86 -6.85 -8.97
N PRO A 375 -25.65 -7.81 -9.48
CA PRO A 375 -25.25 -9.22 -9.57
C PRO A 375 -24.09 -9.47 -10.54
N GLU A 376 -23.96 -8.69 -11.60
CA GLU A 376 -22.84 -8.78 -12.54
C GLU A 376 -21.50 -8.49 -11.84
N ILE A 377 -21.46 -7.41 -11.07
CA ILE A 377 -20.28 -7.00 -10.29
C ILE A 377 -19.96 -8.03 -9.22
N ALA A 378 -20.96 -8.53 -8.51
CA ALA A 378 -20.78 -9.58 -7.50
C ALA A 378 -20.18 -10.86 -8.11
N SER A 379 -20.62 -11.26 -9.31
CA SER A 379 -20.08 -12.46 -9.97
C SER A 379 -18.62 -12.29 -10.42
N ILE A 380 -18.24 -11.09 -10.86
CA ILE A 380 -16.85 -10.77 -11.23
C ILE A 380 -15.97 -10.74 -9.97
N ALA A 381 -16.44 -10.12 -8.88
CA ALA A 381 -15.72 -10.09 -7.61
C ALA A 381 -15.49 -11.50 -7.04
N ALA A 382 -16.46 -12.41 -7.18
CA ALA A 382 -16.28 -13.81 -6.80
C ALA A 382 -15.18 -14.48 -7.63
N ALA A 383 -15.18 -14.30 -8.96
CA ALA A 383 -14.17 -14.87 -9.83
C ALA A 383 -12.75 -14.35 -9.55
N THR A 384 -12.60 -13.04 -9.26
CA THR A 384 -11.30 -12.49 -8.84
C THR A 384 -10.89 -13.02 -7.48
N ALA A 385 -11.81 -13.18 -6.53
CA ALA A 385 -11.53 -13.75 -5.21
C ALA A 385 -11.04 -15.20 -5.29
N GLU A 386 -11.67 -16.01 -6.14
CA GLU A 386 -11.30 -17.42 -6.36
C GLU A 386 -9.91 -17.56 -7.02
N THR A 387 -9.58 -16.66 -7.94
CA THR A 387 -8.36 -16.77 -8.75
C THR A 387 -7.18 -15.97 -8.22
N GLY A 388 -7.42 -14.96 -7.37
CA GLY A 388 -6.41 -14.00 -6.91
C GLY A 388 -5.90 -13.06 -8.01
N VAL A 389 -6.59 -12.99 -9.15
CA VAL A 389 -6.23 -12.12 -10.28
C VAL A 389 -6.71 -10.70 -10.01
N PHE A 390 -5.85 -9.72 -10.30
CA PHE A 390 -6.25 -8.32 -10.36
C PHE A 390 -6.90 -8.05 -11.73
N ALA A 391 -8.09 -7.45 -11.76
CA ALA A 391 -8.80 -7.17 -13.01
C ALA A 391 -9.14 -5.68 -13.14
N VAL A 392 -8.87 -5.09 -14.31
CA VAL A 392 -9.36 -3.76 -14.69
C VAL A 392 -10.41 -3.92 -15.78
N ILE A 393 -11.65 -3.49 -15.52
CA ILE A 393 -12.80 -3.76 -16.40
C ILE A 393 -13.54 -2.48 -16.74
N GLY A 394 -13.76 -2.22 -18.04
CA GLY A 394 -14.64 -1.14 -18.49
C GLY A 394 -16.11 -1.53 -18.44
N CYS A 395 -16.94 -0.69 -17.83
CA CYS A 395 -18.39 -0.87 -17.77
C CYS A 395 -19.17 0.41 -18.11
N ILE A 396 -20.47 0.23 -18.34
CA ILE A 396 -21.48 1.29 -18.31
C ILE A 396 -22.22 1.20 -16.99
N GLU A 397 -21.85 2.09 -16.07
CA GLU A 397 -22.45 2.22 -14.76
C GLU A 397 -23.73 3.03 -14.82
N ARG A 398 -24.78 2.58 -14.15
CA ARG A 398 -26.00 3.33 -13.91
C ARG A 398 -25.99 3.95 -12.51
N ASP A 399 -26.30 5.24 -12.44
CA ASP A 399 -26.51 5.97 -11.19
C ASP A 399 -27.75 6.87 -11.36
N GLY A 400 -28.87 6.35 -10.86
CA GLY A 400 -30.20 6.91 -11.14
C GLY A 400 -30.51 6.89 -12.64
N GLY A 401 -30.82 8.07 -13.20
CA GLY A 401 -31.13 8.23 -14.63
C GLY A 401 -29.91 8.49 -15.52
N THR A 402 -28.70 8.58 -14.95
CA THR A 402 -27.47 8.90 -15.68
C THR A 402 -26.63 7.64 -15.85
N LEU A 403 -26.00 7.52 -17.02
CA LEU A 403 -25.03 6.47 -17.30
C LEU A 403 -23.61 7.06 -17.27
N TYR A 404 -22.65 6.30 -16.80
CA TYR A 404 -21.24 6.67 -16.77
C TYR A 404 -20.41 5.59 -17.44
N CYS A 405 -19.43 5.99 -18.25
CA CYS A 405 -18.38 5.09 -18.71
C CYS A 405 -17.32 5.00 -17.61
N THR A 406 -17.13 3.81 -17.06
CA THR A 406 -16.40 3.61 -15.80
C THR A 406 -15.38 2.48 -15.95
N ALA A 407 -14.16 2.66 -15.45
CA ALA A 407 -13.21 1.58 -15.23
C ALA A 407 -13.31 1.08 -13.78
N LEU A 408 -13.38 -0.23 -13.60
CA LEU A 408 -13.50 -0.90 -12.31
C LEU A 408 -12.21 -1.64 -11.99
N TYR A 409 -11.79 -1.62 -10.72
CA TYR A 409 -10.58 -2.29 -10.23
C TYR A 409 -10.99 -3.39 -9.25
N PHE A 410 -10.72 -4.64 -9.58
CA PHE A 410 -10.93 -5.77 -8.69
C PHE A 410 -9.59 -6.33 -8.24
N ASP A 411 -9.41 -6.52 -6.93
CA ASP A 411 -8.17 -7.03 -6.34
C ASP A 411 -8.43 -8.33 -5.59
N GLY A 412 -8.41 -9.46 -6.30
CA GLY A 412 -8.52 -10.77 -5.68
C GLY A 412 -9.69 -10.87 -4.71
N ALA A 413 -9.39 -11.28 -3.47
CA ALA A 413 -10.36 -11.42 -2.38
C ALA A 413 -10.89 -10.09 -1.81
N ASN A 414 -10.23 -8.95 -2.10
CA ASN A 414 -10.68 -7.63 -1.67
C ASN A 414 -11.87 -7.11 -2.48
N GLY A 415 -12.22 -7.78 -3.59
CA GLY A 415 -13.36 -7.41 -4.44
C GLY A 415 -13.11 -6.10 -5.20
N LEU A 416 -14.17 -5.31 -5.42
CA LEU A 416 -14.08 -4.01 -6.08
C LEU A 416 -13.42 -2.99 -5.15
N VAL A 417 -12.15 -2.65 -5.42
CA VAL A 417 -11.34 -1.77 -4.56
C VAL A 417 -11.31 -0.31 -5.03
N ASN A 418 -11.60 -0.05 -6.30
CA ASN A 418 -11.65 1.30 -6.83
C ASN A 418 -12.49 1.39 -8.12
N THR A 419 -12.86 2.62 -8.49
CA THR A 419 -13.55 2.95 -9.74
C THR A 419 -13.01 4.26 -10.32
N HIS A 420 -13.02 4.39 -11.64
CA HIS A 420 -12.70 5.62 -12.35
C HIS A 420 -13.79 5.96 -13.39
N ARG A 421 -14.54 7.05 -13.17
CA ARG A 421 -15.52 7.54 -14.17
C ARG A 421 -14.79 8.44 -15.17
N LYS A 422 -14.99 8.19 -16.47
CA LYS A 422 -14.43 8.98 -17.58
C LYS A 422 -14.74 10.47 -17.39
N LEU A 423 -13.72 11.32 -17.32
CA LEU A 423 -13.85 12.75 -17.07
C LEU A 423 -14.62 13.47 -18.19
N MET A 424 -14.39 13.06 -19.44
CA MET A 424 -14.98 13.72 -20.61
C MET A 424 -15.33 12.71 -21.70
N PRO A 425 -16.61 12.32 -21.82
CA PRO A 425 -17.12 11.59 -22.98
C PRO A 425 -16.83 12.35 -24.29
N THR A 426 -16.52 11.60 -25.35
CA THR A 426 -16.09 12.14 -26.64
C THR A 426 -17.28 12.34 -27.58
N ALA A 427 -17.40 13.55 -28.16
CA ALA A 427 -18.39 13.86 -29.19
C ALA A 427 -19.82 13.40 -28.86
N GLY A 428 -20.36 12.41 -29.58
CA GLY A 428 -21.72 11.88 -29.40
C GLY A 428 -21.95 11.17 -28.07
N GLU A 429 -20.89 10.66 -27.43
CA GLU A 429 -20.98 10.01 -26.11
C GLU A 429 -21.54 10.97 -25.04
N ARG A 430 -21.33 12.29 -25.20
CA ARG A 430 -21.87 13.32 -24.29
C ARG A 430 -23.40 13.40 -24.25
N LEU A 431 -24.06 12.78 -25.21
CA LEU A 431 -25.52 12.69 -25.23
C LEU A 431 -26.05 11.61 -24.30
N ILE A 432 -25.23 10.60 -23.98
CA ILE A 432 -25.66 9.38 -23.29
C ILE A 432 -24.89 9.13 -21.99
N TRP A 433 -23.68 9.68 -21.82
CA TRP A 433 -22.86 9.52 -20.62
C TRP A 433 -22.60 10.82 -19.88
N GLY A 434 -22.55 10.73 -18.54
CA GLY A 434 -22.17 11.81 -17.64
C GLY A 434 -20.66 12.02 -17.56
N PHE A 435 -20.27 13.12 -16.93
CA PHE A 435 -18.86 13.47 -16.67
C PHE A 435 -18.42 12.93 -15.31
N GLY A 436 -17.24 12.31 -15.26
CA GLY A 436 -16.53 12.04 -14.01
C GLY A 436 -15.95 13.30 -13.38
N ASP A 437 -15.57 13.19 -12.10
CA ASP A 437 -14.82 14.23 -11.38
C ASP A 437 -13.47 13.70 -10.89
N GLY A 438 -12.69 14.57 -10.24
CA GLY A 438 -11.34 14.22 -9.77
C GLY A 438 -11.29 13.17 -8.66
N SER A 439 -12.41 12.87 -7.99
CA SER A 439 -12.43 11.94 -6.84
C SER A 439 -12.30 10.47 -7.18
N THR A 440 -12.20 10.16 -8.47
CA THR A 440 -12.07 8.81 -8.99
C THR A 440 -10.76 8.61 -9.77
N LEU A 441 -9.80 9.53 -9.64
CA LEU A 441 -8.51 9.51 -10.35
C LEU A 441 -7.38 8.79 -9.61
N GLU A 442 -7.65 8.23 -8.43
CA GLU A 442 -6.64 7.59 -7.59
C GLU A 442 -6.14 6.27 -8.21
N ALA A 443 -4.82 6.09 -8.23
CA ALA A 443 -4.17 4.83 -8.58
C ALA A 443 -4.11 3.90 -7.36
N VAL A 444 -4.21 2.59 -7.61
CA VAL A 444 -4.29 1.57 -6.55
C VAL A 444 -2.93 0.91 -6.32
N ASP A 445 -2.52 0.77 -5.06
CA ASP A 445 -1.38 -0.07 -4.70
C ASP A 445 -1.75 -1.56 -4.75
N SER A 446 -0.86 -2.36 -5.35
CA SER A 446 -1.01 -3.82 -5.37
C SER A 446 0.35 -4.50 -5.22
N PRO A 447 0.39 -5.80 -4.87
CA PRO A 447 1.63 -6.59 -4.90
C PRO A 447 2.29 -6.66 -6.29
N LEU A 448 1.57 -6.28 -7.37
CA LEU A 448 2.05 -6.26 -8.75
C LEU A 448 2.58 -4.90 -9.19
N GLY A 449 2.43 -3.88 -8.35
CA GLY A 449 2.84 -2.50 -8.60
C GLY A 449 1.67 -1.53 -8.42
N ARG A 450 1.93 -0.24 -8.66
CA ARG A 450 0.87 0.78 -8.64
C ARG A 450 0.13 0.80 -9.97
N ILE A 451 -1.18 0.55 -9.93
CA ILE A 451 -2.07 0.37 -11.09
C ILE A 451 -2.96 1.60 -11.25
N GLY A 452 -2.96 2.18 -12.45
CA GLY A 452 -3.89 3.24 -12.83
C GLY A 452 -4.61 2.90 -14.13
N ALA A 453 -5.78 3.48 -14.35
CA ALA A 453 -6.59 3.28 -15.55
C ALA A 453 -7.04 4.62 -16.14
N VAL A 454 -6.93 4.74 -17.46
CA VAL A 454 -7.28 5.96 -18.22
C VAL A 454 -8.03 5.58 -19.48
N ILE A 455 -9.24 6.11 -19.65
CA ILE A 455 -10.20 5.57 -20.63
C ILE A 455 -10.06 6.33 -21.95
N CYS A 456 -9.72 5.60 -23.01
CA CYS A 456 -9.80 6.09 -24.39
C CYS A 456 -9.11 7.45 -24.56
N TRP A 457 -9.81 8.48 -25.03
CA TRP A 457 -9.21 9.79 -25.35
C TRP A 457 -8.81 10.64 -24.14
N GLU A 458 -9.05 10.19 -22.91
CA GLU A 458 -8.40 10.78 -21.73
C GLU A 458 -6.88 10.67 -21.81
N ASN A 459 -6.37 9.69 -22.54
CA ASN A 459 -4.95 9.55 -22.86
C ASN A 459 -4.38 10.71 -23.69
N TYR A 460 -5.22 11.51 -24.36
CA TYR A 460 -4.77 12.74 -25.02
C TYR A 460 -4.76 13.96 -24.08
N MET A 461 -5.19 13.83 -22.82
CA MET A 461 -5.14 14.90 -21.84
C MET A 461 -3.78 14.89 -21.10
N PRO A 462 -2.82 15.77 -21.44
CA PRO A 462 -1.48 15.73 -20.86
C PRO A 462 -1.49 15.95 -19.34
N ALA A 463 -2.38 16.80 -18.82
CA ALA A 463 -2.49 17.06 -17.39
C ALA A 463 -2.95 15.81 -16.60
N LEU A 464 -3.88 15.02 -17.17
CA LEU A 464 -4.34 13.78 -16.55
C LEU A 464 -3.23 12.72 -16.55
N ARG A 465 -2.50 12.59 -17.66
CA ARG A 465 -1.35 11.67 -17.72
C ARG A 465 -0.27 12.06 -16.72
N MET A 466 0.07 13.35 -16.64
CA MET A 466 1.03 13.85 -15.65
C MET A 466 0.57 13.57 -14.22
N HIS A 467 -0.74 13.69 -13.93
CA HIS A 467 -1.28 13.34 -12.62
C HIS A 467 -1.12 11.83 -12.31
N MET A 468 -1.39 10.95 -13.27
CA MET A 468 -1.16 9.51 -13.11
C MET A 468 0.33 9.18 -12.88
N TYR A 469 1.24 9.84 -13.61
CA TYR A 469 2.68 9.67 -13.40
C TYR A 469 3.12 10.14 -12.02
N ALA A 470 2.57 11.27 -11.55
CA ALA A 470 2.89 11.84 -10.23
C ALA A 470 2.44 10.93 -9.08
N GLN A 471 1.38 10.15 -9.31
CA GLN A 471 0.97 9.10 -8.37
C GLN A 471 1.91 7.89 -8.38
N GLY A 472 2.86 7.79 -9.32
CA GLY A 472 3.82 6.68 -9.39
C GLY A 472 3.30 5.43 -10.11
N VAL A 473 2.33 5.57 -11.00
CA VAL A 473 1.78 4.46 -11.79
C VAL A 473 2.89 3.71 -12.54
N THR A 474 2.92 2.39 -12.34
CA THR A 474 3.87 1.45 -12.98
C THR A 474 3.19 0.54 -13.99
N LEU A 475 1.89 0.30 -13.79
CA LEU A 475 1.01 -0.49 -14.64
C LEU A 475 -0.16 0.40 -15.09
N TYR A 476 -0.10 0.85 -16.34
CA TYR A 476 -1.02 1.81 -16.92
C TYR A 476 -2.04 1.09 -17.81
N CYS A 477 -3.28 0.97 -17.34
CA CYS A 477 -4.36 0.29 -18.03
C CYS A 477 -5.12 1.29 -18.92
N ALA A 478 -5.24 1.01 -20.20
CA ALA A 478 -5.89 1.89 -21.17
C ALA A 478 -7.00 1.19 -21.96
N PRO A 479 -8.17 0.93 -21.35
CA PRO A 479 -9.35 0.46 -22.07
C PRO A 479 -9.78 1.49 -23.13
N THR A 480 -10.16 1.03 -24.32
CA THR A 480 -10.50 1.91 -25.45
C THR A 480 -11.54 1.32 -26.40
N ALA A 481 -12.29 2.18 -27.08
CA ALA A 481 -13.09 1.90 -28.27
C ALA A 481 -12.46 2.49 -29.56
N ASP A 482 -11.23 3.01 -29.47
CA ASP A 482 -10.45 3.57 -30.57
C ASP A 482 -9.54 2.50 -31.21
N ASP A 483 -9.98 1.95 -32.34
CA ASP A 483 -9.33 0.88 -33.08
C ASP A 483 -8.52 1.38 -34.29
N ARG A 484 -8.19 2.68 -34.33
CA ARG A 484 -7.43 3.31 -35.43
C ARG A 484 -5.94 3.00 -35.34
N ASP A 485 -5.24 3.03 -36.47
CA ASP A 485 -3.79 2.81 -36.54
C ASP A 485 -2.97 3.79 -35.69
N THR A 486 -3.55 4.95 -35.35
CA THR A 486 -2.93 5.96 -34.49
C THR A 486 -2.92 5.61 -33.00
N TRP A 487 -3.72 4.63 -32.57
CA TRP A 487 -3.88 4.31 -31.15
C TRP A 487 -2.62 3.66 -30.55
N VAL A 488 -2.10 2.60 -31.17
CA VAL A 488 -0.90 1.89 -30.68
C VAL A 488 0.32 2.82 -30.57
N PRO A 489 0.66 3.66 -31.57
CA PRO A 489 1.72 4.65 -31.43
C PRO A 489 1.50 5.64 -30.27
N THR A 490 0.25 6.01 -30.00
CA THR A 490 -0.08 6.87 -28.84
C THR A 490 0.23 6.15 -27.53
N MET A 491 -0.14 4.87 -27.41
CA MET A 491 0.16 4.08 -26.21
C MET A 491 1.66 3.80 -26.04
N GLN A 492 2.42 3.64 -27.12
CA GLN A 492 3.88 3.57 -27.08
C GLN A 492 4.49 4.86 -26.53
N HIS A 493 3.97 6.03 -26.94
CA HIS A 493 4.38 7.31 -26.38
C HIS A 493 4.06 7.41 -24.88
N VAL A 494 2.85 7.00 -24.46
CA VAL A 494 2.47 7.00 -23.03
C VAL A 494 3.40 6.11 -22.20
N ALA A 495 3.76 4.93 -22.69
CA ALA A 495 4.70 4.02 -22.03
C ALA A 495 6.10 4.65 -21.90
N LEU A 496 6.57 5.28 -22.98
CA LEU A 496 7.84 5.99 -23.02
C LEU A 496 7.87 7.23 -22.10
N GLU A 497 6.79 8.02 -22.05
CA GLU A 497 6.75 9.23 -21.23
C GLU A 497 6.63 8.88 -19.73
N GLY A 498 5.77 7.93 -19.38
CA GLY A 498 5.55 7.54 -17.98
C GLY A 498 6.61 6.61 -17.39
N ARG A 499 7.40 5.93 -18.25
CA ARG A 499 8.22 4.78 -17.87
C ARG A 499 7.41 3.71 -17.14
N CYS A 500 6.26 3.37 -17.69
CA CYS A 500 5.35 2.37 -17.16
C CYS A 500 5.01 1.33 -18.24
N PHE A 501 4.58 0.14 -17.81
CA PHE A 501 3.97 -0.81 -18.74
C PHE A 501 2.58 -0.31 -19.10
N VAL A 502 2.24 -0.29 -20.39
CA VAL A 502 0.90 0.07 -20.86
C VAL A 502 0.17 -1.19 -21.34
N LEU A 503 -1.01 -1.43 -20.77
CA LEU A 503 -1.89 -2.53 -21.12
C LEU A 503 -3.16 -1.93 -21.75
N THR A 504 -3.27 -1.98 -23.08
CA THR A 504 -4.38 -1.36 -23.81
C THR A 504 -5.31 -2.40 -24.42
N SER A 505 -6.61 -2.22 -24.20
CA SER A 505 -7.63 -3.22 -24.50
C SER A 505 -8.76 -2.61 -25.34
N CYS A 506 -9.03 -3.20 -26.50
CA CYS A 506 -10.12 -2.82 -27.40
C CYS A 506 -10.96 -4.04 -27.79
N GLN A 507 -12.27 -3.86 -27.91
CA GLN A 507 -13.17 -4.94 -28.33
C GLN A 507 -12.91 -5.30 -29.81
N TYR A 508 -12.95 -6.60 -30.13
CA TYR A 508 -13.24 -7.06 -31.48
C TYR A 508 -14.73 -7.42 -31.53
N ILE A 509 -15.55 -6.69 -32.28
CA ILE A 509 -17.00 -6.95 -32.33
C ILE A 509 -17.56 -6.64 -33.71
N THR A 510 -18.50 -7.46 -34.17
CA THR A 510 -19.21 -7.30 -35.44
C THR A 510 -20.63 -6.80 -35.24
N ARG A 511 -21.27 -6.35 -36.32
CA ARG A 511 -22.65 -5.86 -36.31
C ARG A 511 -23.63 -6.93 -35.83
N GLY A 512 -23.37 -8.20 -36.12
CA GLY A 512 -24.19 -9.34 -35.71
C GLY A 512 -24.24 -9.60 -34.20
N ALA A 513 -23.38 -8.96 -33.40
CA ALA A 513 -23.47 -9.01 -31.94
C ALA A 513 -24.55 -8.07 -31.36
N TYR A 514 -24.96 -7.05 -32.11
CA TYR A 514 -25.99 -6.09 -31.71
C TYR A 514 -27.36 -6.55 -32.23
N PRO A 515 -28.47 -6.21 -31.54
CA PRO A 515 -29.80 -6.55 -32.02
C PRO A 515 -30.11 -5.87 -33.37
N ASP A 516 -31.10 -6.40 -34.09
CA ASP A 516 -31.62 -5.78 -35.32
C ASP A 516 -32.18 -4.36 -35.09
N THR A 517 -32.59 -4.06 -33.84
CA THR A 517 -33.09 -2.75 -33.43
C THR A 517 -32.00 -1.72 -33.18
N HIS A 518 -30.72 -2.12 -33.11
CA HIS A 518 -29.60 -1.20 -32.91
C HIS A 518 -29.40 -0.31 -34.13
N GLU A 519 -29.35 1.00 -33.92
CA GLU A 519 -29.05 1.95 -34.98
C GLU A 519 -27.55 1.87 -35.34
N SER A 520 -27.24 1.60 -36.61
CA SER A 520 -25.85 1.51 -37.09
C SER A 520 -25.62 2.37 -38.33
N ALA A 521 -24.83 3.44 -38.17
CA ALA A 521 -24.32 4.22 -39.30
C ALA A 521 -23.27 3.46 -40.16
N LEU A 522 -22.80 2.29 -39.71
CA LEU A 522 -21.82 1.46 -40.42
C LEU A 522 -22.47 0.38 -41.31
N GLY A 523 -23.80 0.28 -41.30
CA GLY A 523 -24.57 -0.74 -42.02
C GLY A 523 -25.07 -1.86 -41.10
N ASP A 524 -25.89 -2.75 -41.69
CA ASP A 524 -26.61 -3.83 -40.99
C ASP A 524 -26.18 -5.23 -41.45
N ASP A 525 -25.14 -5.35 -42.28
CA ASP A 525 -24.55 -6.65 -42.60
C ASP A 525 -23.91 -7.24 -41.32
N PRO A 526 -24.34 -8.42 -40.84
CA PRO A 526 -23.90 -8.99 -39.57
C PRO A 526 -22.38 -9.23 -39.50
N ASP A 527 -21.72 -9.41 -40.64
CA ASP A 527 -20.27 -9.63 -40.73
C ASP A 527 -19.46 -8.32 -40.70
N THR A 528 -20.14 -7.16 -40.70
CA THR A 528 -19.48 -5.85 -40.62
C THR A 528 -18.73 -5.73 -39.30
N VAL A 529 -17.40 -5.60 -39.36
CA VAL A 529 -16.55 -5.33 -38.19
C VAL A 529 -16.81 -3.90 -37.71
N MET A 530 -17.34 -3.79 -36.49
CA MET A 530 -17.71 -2.51 -35.86
C MET A 530 -16.54 -1.94 -35.06
N MET A 531 -15.78 -2.79 -34.39
CA MET A 531 -14.49 -2.49 -33.79
C MET A 531 -13.56 -3.66 -34.09
N ARG A 532 -12.37 -3.38 -34.63
CA ARG A 532 -11.43 -4.43 -35.10
C ARG A 532 -10.39 -4.88 -34.08
N GLY A 533 -10.53 -4.48 -32.82
CA GLY A 533 -9.52 -4.74 -31.80
C GLY A 533 -8.29 -3.83 -31.92
N GLY A 534 -7.09 -4.40 -31.82
CA GLY A 534 -5.82 -3.68 -31.75
C GLY A 534 -5.22 -3.63 -30.34
N SER A 535 -5.67 -4.52 -29.45
CA SER A 535 -5.18 -4.62 -28.08
C SER A 535 -3.69 -4.96 -28.03
N ALA A 536 -2.96 -4.44 -27.05
CA ALA A 536 -1.52 -4.64 -26.93
C ALA A 536 -1.00 -4.49 -25.49
N ILE A 537 0.17 -5.08 -25.23
CA ILE A 537 0.98 -4.84 -24.03
C ILE A 537 2.31 -4.20 -24.47
N ILE A 538 2.68 -3.10 -23.84
CA ILE A 538 3.84 -2.28 -24.20
C ILE A 538 4.70 -2.06 -22.97
N ASP A 539 6.01 -2.22 -23.11
CA ASP A 539 6.97 -2.03 -22.02
C ASP A 539 7.37 -0.54 -21.83
N PRO A 540 8.03 -0.17 -20.70
CA PRO A 540 8.49 1.20 -20.42
C PRO A 540 9.46 1.80 -21.46
N THR A 541 9.99 0.99 -22.38
CA THR A 541 10.86 1.42 -23.49
C THR A 541 10.07 1.69 -24.77
N GLY A 542 8.74 1.56 -24.73
CA GLY A 542 7.84 1.73 -25.87
C GLY A 542 7.79 0.51 -26.79
N LYS A 543 8.44 -0.60 -26.44
CA LYS A 543 8.40 -1.82 -27.23
C LYS A 543 7.08 -2.54 -26.97
N VAL A 544 6.37 -2.88 -28.05
CA VAL A 544 5.22 -3.78 -27.97
C VAL A 544 5.73 -5.19 -27.68
N ILE A 545 5.30 -5.77 -26.56
CA ILE A 545 5.72 -7.10 -26.10
C ILE A 545 4.63 -8.17 -26.28
N ALA A 546 3.38 -7.76 -26.51
CA ALA A 546 2.30 -8.61 -27.02
C ALA A 546 1.31 -7.79 -27.86
N GLY A 547 0.78 -8.36 -28.94
CA GLY A 547 -0.07 -7.66 -29.92
C GLY A 547 0.72 -6.75 -30.88
N PRO A 548 0.08 -5.77 -31.55
CA PRO A 548 -1.37 -5.58 -31.59
C PRO A 548 -2.08 -6.69 -32.38
N ASP A 549 -3.26 -7.11 -31.92
CA ASP A 549 -4.06 -8.14 -32.60
C ASP A 549 -5.29 -7.54 -33.29
N PHE A 550 -5.45 -7.81 -34.59
CA PHE A 550 -6.59 -7.35 -35.41
C PHE A 550 -7.36 -8.51 -36.05
N GLU A 551 -7.10 -9.76 -35.64
CA GLU A 551 -7.61 -10.95 -36.30
C GLU A 551 -8.94 -11.44 -35.71
N GLY A 552 -9.24 -11.09 -34.46
CA GLY A 552 -10.49 -11.51 -33.81
C GLY A 552 -10.50 -11.30 -32.30
N GLU A 553 -11.42 -11.98 -31.62
CA GLU A 553 -11.39 -12.07 -30.17
C GLU A 553 -10.20 -12.93 -29.69
N THR A 554 -9.48 -12.45 -28.68
CA THR A 554 -8.29 -13.14 -28.14
C THR A 554 -7.96 -12.66 -26.73
N VAL A 555 -6.99 -13.32 -26.08
CA VAL A 555 -6.34 -12.80 -24.87
C VAL A 555 -4.84 -12.82 -25.11
N LEU A 556 -4.21 -11.65 -24.99
CA LEU A 556 -2.77 -11.47 -25.13
C LEU A 556 -2.09 -11.61 -23.77
N TYR A 557 -0.92 -12.24 -23.72
CA TYR A 557 -0.16 -12.46 -22.49
C TYR A 557 1.28 -11.96 -22.66
N ALA A 558 1.85 -11.37 -21.61
CA ALA A 558 3.27 -11.01 -21.56
C ALA A 558 3.83 -11.16 -20.14
N GLU A 559 5.11 -11.48 -20.03
CA GLU A 559 5.85 -11.40 -18.77
C GLU A 559 6.21 -9.94 -18.48
N ILE A 560 5.95 -9.50 -17.26
CA ILE A 560 6.26 -8.17 -16.74
C ILE A 560 7.43 -8.32 -15.78
N ASP A 561 8.54 -7.64 -16.09
CA ASP A 561 9.67 -7.44 -15.20
C ASP A 561 9.55 -6.06 -14.53
N PRO A 562 9.15 -5.98 -13.25
CA PRO A 562 8.94 -4.71 -12.57
C PRO A 562 10.20 -3.82 -12.53
N ASP A 563 11.40 -4.42 -12.52
CA ASP A 563 12.66 -3.66 -12.49
C ASP A 563 12.90 -2.87 -13.78
N LEU A 564 12.17 -3.17 -14.87
CA LEU A 564 12.26 -2.41 -16.11
C LEU A 564 11.75 -0.97 -15.94
N VAL A 565 10.81 -0.74 -15.03
CA VAL A 565 10.34 0.62 -14.68
C VAL A 565 11.48 1.42 -14.06
N THR A 566 12.15 0.87 -13.03
CA THR A 566 13.26 1.55 -12.36
C THR A 566 14.44 1.77 -13.32
N ARG A 567 14.77 0.78 -14.16
CA ARG A 567 15.79 0.94 -15.21
C ARG A 567 15.41 2.03 -16.21
N GLY A 568 14.16 2.11 -16.62
CA GLY A 568 13.69 3.17 -17.53
C GLY A 568 13.70 4.57 -16.91
N LYS A 569 13.41 4.68 -15.60
CA LYS A 569 13.45 5.95 -14.85
C LYS A 569 14.84 6.51 -14.64
N TYR A 570 15.88 5.66 -14.68
CA TYR A 570 17.27 6.13 -14.72
C TYR A 570 17.51 7.08 -15.90
N ASP A 571 16.99 6.73 -17.09
CA ASP A 571 17.14 7.57 -18.28
C ASP A 571 16.23 8.81 -18.24
N PHE A 572 14.98 8.65 -17.76
CA PHE A 572 13.99 9.72 -17.74
C PHE A 572 12.91 9.47 -16.68
N ASP A 573 12.76 10.39 -15.72
CA ASP A 573 11.65 10.39 -14.76
C ASP A 573 10.92 11.73 -14.83
N VAL A 574 9.76 11.73 -15.50
CA VAL A 574 8.96 12.92 -15.82
C VAL A 574 8.50 13.68 -14.58
N THR A 575 8.29 12.98 -13.47
CA THR A 575 7.85 13.56 -12.18
C THR A 575 8.97 13.71 -11.17
N GLY A 576 10.11 13.08 -11.43
CA GLY A 576 11.32 13.18 -10.64
C GLY A 576 12.31 14.19 -11.22
N HIS A 577 13.46 13.70 -11.65
CA HIS A 577 14.61 14.54 -12.02
C HIS A 577 14.41 15.41 -13.27
N TYR A 578 13.38 15.14 -14.10
CA TYR A 578 13.02 16.00 -15.24
C TYR A 578 11.91 17.03 -14.94
N ALA A 579 11.24 16.99 -13.78
CA ALA A 579 9.99 17.72 -13.55
C ALA A 579 10.08 19.25 -13.46
N ARG A 580 11.25 19.81 -13.09
CA ARG A 580 11.49 21.26 -12.93
C ARG A 580 10.39 22.01 -12.14
N PRO A 581 10.14 21.66 -10.86
CA PRO A 581 9.12 22.30 -10.02
C PRO A 581 9.41 23.78 -9.72
N ASP A 582 10.63 24.25 -9.98
CA ASP A 582 11.00 25.67 -9.95
C ASP A 582 10.38 26.47 -11.12
N ILE A 583 9.89 25.80 -12.16
CA ILE A 583 9.28 26.41 -13.35
C ILE A 583 7.81 25.99 -13.50
N PHE A 584 7.51 24.70 -13.36
CA PHE A 584 6.19 24.14 -13.66
C PHE A 584 5.51 23.58 -12.40
N GLU A 585 4.26 23.95 -12.20
CA GLU A 585 3.41 23.42 -11.13
C GLU A 585 2.06 22.99 -11.72
N LEU A 586 1.63 21.77 -11.40
CA LEU A 586 0.29 21.26 -11.71
C LEU A 586 -0.47 21.04 -10.41
N ARG A 587 -1.65 21.64 -10.29
CA ARG A 587 -2.58 21.41 -9.16
C ARG A 587 -3.81 20.68 -9.66
N VAL A 588 -4.18 19.61 -8.96
CA VAL A 588 -5.36 18.80 -9.26
C VAL A 588 -6.32 18.89 -8.07
N ASP A 589 -7.61 19.09 -8.35
CA ASP A 589 -8.66 19.06 -7.33
C ASP A 589 -9.39 17.70 -7.45
N ASP A 590 -9.01 16.79 -6.57
CA ASP A 590 -9.51 15.42 -6.48
C ASP A 590 -10.72 15.28 -5.54
N ARG A 591 -11.27 16.38 -5.05
CA ARG A 591 -12.42 16.33 -4.12
C ARG A 591 -13.70 16.01 -4.88
N ARG A 592 -14.54 15.15 -4.30
CA ARG A 592 -15.88 14.83 -4.81
C ARG A 592 -16.75 16.09 -4.99
N LYS A 593 -17.42 16.19 -6.13
CA LYS A 593 -18.26 17.34 -6.53
C LYS A 593 -19.74 16.96 -6.68
N PRO A 594 -20.47 16.67 -5.58
CA PRO A 594 -21.90 16.39 -5.68
C PRO A 594 -22.70 17.65 -6.01
N ALA A 595 -23.77 17.50 -6.78
CA ALA A 595 -24.69 18.60 -7.12
C ALA A 595 -25.47 19.13 -5.89
N VAL A 596 -25.72 18.27 -4.90
CA VAL A 596 -26.40 18.61 -3.65
C VAL A 596 -25.53 18.16 -2.48
N ARG A 597 -25.19 19.10 -1.58
CA ARG A 597 -24.56 18.81 -0.28
C ARG A 597 -25.59 19.08 0.81
N ARG A 598 -25.87 18.12 1.69
CA ARG A 598 -26.83 18.36 2.78
C ARG A 598 -26.12 19.14 3.88
N ALA A 599 -26.82 20.04 4.54
CA ALA A 599 -26.27 20.82 5.66
C ALA A 599 -25.86 19.94 6.87
N SER A 600 -26.32 18.69 6.94
CA SER A 600 -25.87 17.70 7.92
C SER A 600 -24.49 17.11 7.60
N ASP A 601 -24.00 17.29 6.37
CA ASP A 601 -22.75 16.67 5.89
C ASP A 601 -21.53 17.57 6.19
N THR A 602 -21.71 18.72 6.88
CA THR A 602 -20.62 19.65 7.20
C THR A 602 -19.85 19.32 8.47
N ASP A 603 -20.15 18.23 9.18
CA ASP A 603 -19.51 17.88 10.47
C ASP A 603 -19.06 16.40 10.57
N ARG A 604 -18.60 15.78 9.47
CA ARG A 604 -17.78 14.55 9.59
C ARG A 604 -16.49 14.72 8.79
N PRO A 605 -15.31 14.67 9.46
CA PRO A 605 -14.03 14.71 8.79
C PRO A 605 -13.86 13.53 7.84
#